data_AF-A0A7C3YX53-F1
#
_entry.id   AF-A0A7C3YX53-F1
#
_cell.length_a   1.000
_cell.length_b   1.000
_cell.length_c   1.000
_cell.angle_alpha   90.00
_cell.angle_beta   90.00
_cell.angle_gamma   90.00
#
_symmetry.space_group_name_H-M   'P 1'
#
loop_
_entity.id
_entity.type
_entity.pdbx_description
1 polymer ?
#
loop_
_entity_poly.entity_id
_entity_poly.type
_entity_poly.pdbx_seq_one_letter_code
_entity_poly.pdbx_strand_id
1 'polypeptide(L)'
;DAVVERGYEEDKSIDAKVAEYLHISNLMEKADDFDIIHNNFDFPALSYCELIRTPIVTTIHGFSSKRILPVYKKYNGKTFYVAISNADRDPELDYIATIYHGIDLSEYTFGERPGEYLLFFGRIHNEKGTREAIEVAKRTGKRLVIAGIIQDDEHFQREVVPHIDGERIVYVGSVGFPEKADLLSSAYALLHLVNFEEPFGLSMVEALASGTPVIGNRRGAVPEILEDGKTGFIVNSLEEAVERVKRVKEIDRRACRASVEERFTRDRMVDEYVEVYKRVAEGGLGRAKRGLRPWGGFLVLEEGEGYKVKRIEVKKGRRLSYQRHRRRSEHWFVVEGKALCTIDGKEVILCKGESIDIPLGAKHRIEAIENLLFIEVQRGSYLGEDDVERLEDDFGRV
;
A
#
# COMPACT_ATOMS: atom_id res chain seq x y z
N ASP A 1 11.82 13.81 10.02
CA ASP A 1 10.88 14.89 10.37
C ASP A 1 9.72 14.41 11.22
N ALA A 2 9.96 14.14 12.51
CA ALA A 2 8.88 13.91 13.47
C ALA A 2 8.35 15.26 13.97
N VAL A 3 7.02 15.41 14.09
CA VAL A 3 6.41 16.63 14.69
C VAL A 3 6.16 16.49 16.19
N VAL A 4 6.48 15.33 16.76
CA VAL A 4 6.51 15.08 18.20
C VAL A 4 7.87 14.50 18.59
N GLU A 5 8.32 14.79 19.81
CA GLU A 5 9.60 14.26 20.32
C GLU A 5 9.49 12.77 20.71
N ARG A 6 8.31 12.35 21.19
CA ARG A 6 8.04 10.97 21.67
C ARG A 6 6.67 10.49 21.20
N GLY A 7 6.51 9.17 21.08
CA GLY A 7 5.22 8.57 20.74
C GLY A 7 4.18 8.74 21.86
N TYR A 8 2.89 8.76 21.50
CA TYR A 8 1.81 8.95 22.49
C TYR A 8 1.74 7.84 23.57
N GLU A 9 2.25 6.63 23.28
CA GLU A 9 2.35 5.56 24.27
C GLU A 9 3.42 5.85 25.33
N GLU A 10 4.44 6.64 25.00
CA GLU A 10 5.51 7.06 25.90
C GLU A 10 5.20 8.38 26.61
N ASP A 11 4.40 9.25 25.98
CA ASP A 11 3.91 10.50 26.56
C ASP A 11 2.39 10.62 26.41
N LYS A 12 1.69 10.25 27.49
CA LYS A 12 0.22 10.28 27.58
C LYS A 12 -0.37 11.70 27.64
N SER A 13 0.45 12.75 27.73
CA SER A 13 -0.03 14.13 27.64
C SER A 13 -0.34 14.57 26.21
N ILE A 14 0.17 13.82 25.22
CA ILE A 14 -0.09 14.06 23.80
C ILE A 14 -1.53 13.67 23.46
N ASP A 15 -2.30 14.61 22.91
CA ASP A 15 -3.57 14.29 22.27
C ASP A 15 -3.29 13.58 20.93
N ALA A 16 -3.64 12.29 20.86
CA ALA A 16 -3.35 11.45 19.70
C ALA A 16 -3.93 12.00 18.40
N LYS A 17 -5.13 12.61 18.47
CA LYS A 17 -5.78 13.18 17.29
C LYS A 17 -5.07 14.46 16.85
N VAL A 18 -4.64 15.31 17.77
CA VAL A 18 -3.84 16.49 17.41
C VAL A 18 -2.52 16.07 16.76
N ALA A 19 -1.80 15.11 17.36
CA ALA A 19 -0.52 14.64 16.85
C ALA A 19 -0.64 13.97 15.46
N GLU A 20 -1.70 13.19 15.22
CA GLU A 20 -2.02 12.60 13.92
C GLU A 20 -2.13 13.67 12.82
N TYR A 21 -2.96 14.69 13.04
CA TYR A 21 -3.19 15.72 12.02
C TYR A 21 -1.96 16.63 11.82
N LEU A 22 -1.15 16.87 12.86
CA LEU A 22 0.13 17.56 12.72
C LEU A 22 1.13 16.74 11.89
N HIS A 23 1.18 15.41 12.06
CA HIS A 23 2.05 14.55 11.25
C HIS A 23 1.64 14.56 9.78
N ILE A 24 0.34 14.39 9.52
CA ILE A 24 -0.20 14.38 8.16
C ILE A 24 0.06 15.73 7.49
N SER A 25 -0.29 16.85 8.12
CA SER A 25 -0.08 18.17 7.52
C SER A 25 1.39 18.45 7.22
N ASN A 26 2.32 18.17 8.14
CA ASN A 26 3.76 18.35 7.89
C ASN A 26 4.27 17.52 6.69
N LEU A 27 3.77 16.30 6.49
CA LEU A 27 4.10 15.52 5.29
C LEU A 27 3.50 16.15 4.02
N MET A 28 2.22 16.55 4.07
CA MET A 28 1.52 17.08 2.90
C MET A 28 2.08 18.44 2.44
N GLU A 29 2.53 19.29 3.36
CA GLU A 29 3.20 20.57 3.06
C GLU A 29 4.54 20.37 2.32
N LYS A 30 5.15 19.19 2.46
CA LYS A 30 6.41 18.78 1.82
C LYS A 30 6.20 17.76 0.71
N ALA A 31 4.95 17.58 0.25
CA ALA A 31 4.62 16.51 -0.69
C ALA A 31 5.45 16.55 -1.97
N ASP A 32 5.72 17.74 -2.50
CA ASP A 32 6.48 17.95 -3.74
C ASP A 32 7.97 17.54 -3.64
N ASP A 33 8.48 17.23 -2.43
CA ASP A 33 9.82 16.68 -2.21
C ASP A 33 9.92 15.17 -2.47
N PHE A 34 8.78 14.50 -2.69
CA PHE A 34 8.69 13.05 -2.87
C PHE A 34 8.10 12.68 -4.23
N ASP A 35 8.57 11.58 -4.82
CA ASP A 35 7.95 11.02 -6.03
C ASP A 35 6.62 10.32 -5.73
N ILE A 36 6.51 9.71 -4.54
CA ILE A 36 5.34 8.96 -4.07
C ILE A 36 5.25 9.11 -2.55
N ILE A 37 4.02 9.23 -2.05
CA ILE A 37 3.72 9.12 -0.62
C ILE A 37 3.08 7.75 -0.36
N HIS A 38 3.65 6.96 0.56
CA HIS A 38 3.05 5.71 1.01
C HIS A 38 2.40 5.88 2.38
N ASN A 39 1.08 6.00 2.38
CA ASN A 39 0.24 6.12 3.56
C ASN A 39 -0.04 4.75 4.19
N ASN A 40 0.32 4.61 5.47
CA ASN A 40 -0.06 3.49 6.34
C ASN A 40 -0.91 4.00 7.54
N PHE A 41 -1.39 5.24 7.47
CA PHE A 41 -2.05 5.98 8.55
C PHE A 41 -3.57 6.09 8.31
N ASP A 42 -4.19 4.98 7.87
CA ASP A 42 -5.64 4.85 7.63
C ASP A 42 -6.19 5.96 6.70
N PHE A 43 -7.49 6.27 6.81
CA PHE A 43 -8.21 7.21 5.95
C PHE A 43 -7.89 8.71 6.10
N PRO A 44 -7.42 9.26 7.25
CA PRO A 44 -7.28 10.72 7.41
C PRO A 44 -6.39 11.37 6.35
N ALA A 45 -5.27 10.75 6.00
CA ALA A 45 -4.34 11.26 4.98
C ALA A 45 -4.98 11.36 3.58
N LEU A 46 -5.96 10.51 3.25
CA LEU A 46 -6.69 10.56 1.99
C LEU A 46 -7.44 11.89 1.80
N SER A 47 -7.87 12.52 2.90
CA SER A 47 -8.60 13.79 2.80
C SER A 47 -7.78 14.95 2.21
N TYR A 48 -6.46 14.83 2.22
CA TYR A 48 -5.50 15.80 1.71
C TYR A 48 -5.01 15.50 0.28
N CYS A 49 -5.30 14.31 -0.26
CA CYS A 49 -4.67 13.86 -1.51
C CYS A 49 -4.96 14.77 -2.70
N GLU A 50 -6.10 15.47 -2.69
CA GLU A 50 -6.47 16.38 -3.76
C GLU A 50 -5.78 17.74 -3.69
N LEU A 51 -5.11 18.05 -2.58
CA LEU A 51 -4.41 19.31 -2.33
C LEU A 51 -2.94 19.26 -2.75
N ILE A 52 -2.43 18.08 -3.07
CA ILE A 52 -1.04 17.84 -3.46
C ILE A 52 -0.95 17.25 -4.87
N ARG A 53 0.24 17.30 -5.48
CA ARG A 53 0.49 16.68 -6.79
C ARG A 53 1.06 15.27 -6.68
N THR A 54 1.79 15.00 -5.61
CA THR A 54 2.47 13.71 -5.39
C THR A 54 1.45 12.59 -5.21
N PRO A 55 1.56 11.49 -5.98
CA PRO A 55 0.64 10.37 -5.88
C PRO A 55 0.73 9.68 -4.52
N ILE A 56 -0.42 9.27 -4.00
CA ILE A 56 -0.51 8.52 -2.74
C ILE A 56 -0.84 7.06 -3.02
N VAL A 57 0.00 6.17 -2.50
CA VAL A 57 -0.30 4.75 -2.29
C VAL A 57 -0.76 4.60 -0.84
N THR A 58 -1.89 3.96 -0.58
CA THR A 58 -2.37 3.65 0.77
C THR A 58 -2.47 2.15 0.95
N THR A 59 -1.77 1.61 1.94
CA THR A 59 -2.00 0.23 2.37
C THR A 59 -3.12 0.22 3.41
N ILE A 60 -4.15 -0.56 3.15
CA ILE A 60 -5.27 -0.75 4.06
C ILE A 60 -4.93 -1.95 4.95
N HIS A 61 -4.95 -1.74 6.27
CA HIS A 61 -4.69 -2.76 7.28
C HIS A 61 -5.99 -3.15 8.01
N GLY A 62 -7.03 -3.45 7.23
CA GLY A 62 -8.40 -3.57 7.72
C GLY A 62 -9.12 -2.25 7.93
N PHE A 63 -10.44 -2.36 8.05
CA PHE A 63 -11.33 -1.24 8.32
C PHE A 63 -11.77 -1.28 9.77
N SER A 64 -11.40 -0.25 10.55
CA SER A 64 -11.84 -0.13 11.95
C SER A 64 -13.37 -0.07 12.09
N SER A 65 -14.06 0.40 11.05
CA SER A 65 -15.51 0.41 10.95
C SER A 65 -15.98 0.62 9.52
N LYS A 66 -17.17 0.15 9.15
CA LYS A 66 -17.81 0.57 7.88
C LYS A 66 -18.06 2.08 7.80
N ARG A 67 -17.99 2.80 8.92
CA ARG A 67 -18.16 4.26 8.97
C ARG A 67 -17.02 5.04 8.31
N ILE A 68 -15.85 4.43 8.12
CA ILE A 68 -14.70 5.10 7.49
C ILE A 68 -14.65 4.89 5.96
N LEU A 69 -15.35 3.87 5.43
CA LEU A 69 -15.46 3.56 4.00
C LEU A 69 -15.86 4.75 3.10
N PRO A 70 -16.75 5.68 3.50
CA PRO A 70 -17.10 6.82 2.66
C PRO A 70 -15.89 7.67 2.23
N VAL A 71 -14.83 7.75 3.04
CA VAL A 71 -13.60 8.47 2.67
C VAL A 71 -12.86 7.70 1.59
N TYR A 72 -12.65 6.39 1.76
CA TYR A 72 -12.03 5.55 0.74
C TYR A 72 -12.77 5.59 -0.60
N LYS A 73 -14.11 5.52 -0.58
CA LYS A 73 -14.94 5.61 -1.78
C LYS A 73 -14.82 6.98 -2.47
N LYS A 74 -14.79 8.07 -1.71
CA LYS A 74 -14.63 9.44 -2.25
C LYS A 74 -13.31 9.60 -3.01
N TYR A 75 -12.25 8.95 -2.54
CA TYR A 75 -10.90 9.05 -3.13
C TYR A 75 -10.51 7.83 -3.98
N ASN A 76 -11.44 6.89 -4.21
CA ASN A 76 -11.23 5.77 -5.09
C ASN A 76 -10.95 6.27 -6.52
N GLY A 77 -9.92 5.74 -7.17
CA GLY A 77 -9.44 6.21 -8.47
C GLY A 77 -8.71 7.56 -8.45
N LYS A 78 -8.55 8.21 -7.29
CA LYS A 78 -7.70 9.41 -7.11
C LYS A 78 -6.38 9.08 -6.43
N THR A 79 -6.40 8.03 -5.60
CA THR A 79 -5.24 7.42 -4.97
C THR A 79 -5.18 5.94 -5.30
N PHE A 80 -4.09 5.27 -4.91
CA PHE A 80 -3.91 3.84 -5.13
C PHE A 80 -4.07 3.08 -3.82
N TYR A 81 -4.87 2.01 -3.81
CA TYR A 81 -5.04 1.17 -2.62
C TYR A 81 -4.33 -0.17 -2.78
N VAL A 82 -3.63 -0.59 -1.73
CA VAL A 82 -3.05 -1.94 -1.57
C VAL A 82 -3.76 -2.61 -0.40
N ALA A 83 -4.26 -3.82 -0.62
CA ALA A 83 -4.82 -4.64 0.46
C ALA A 83 -3.76 -5.61 1.00
N ILE A 84 -3.81 -5.91 2.30
CA ILE A 84 -2.88 -6.85 2.94
C ILE A 84 -3.32 -8.32 2.86
N SER A 85 -4.50 -8.58 2.31
CA SER A 85 -4.98 -9.90 1.88
C SER A 85 -6.11 -9.73 0.86
N ASN A 86 -6.59 -10.81 0.25
CA ASN A 86 -7.79 -10.74 -0.58
C ASN A 86 -9.05 -10.62 0.28
N ALA A 87 -9.08 -11.25 1.45
CA ALA A 87 -10.17 -11.16 2.42
C ALA A 87 -10.34 -9.75 3.00
N ASP A 88 -9.26 -8.96 3.06
CA ASP A 88 -9.31 -7.56 3.52
C ASP A 88 -9.91 -6.59 2.49
N ARG A 89 -10.11 -7.03 1.24
CA ARG A 89 -10.66 -6.18 0.19
C ARG A 89 -12.15 -5.91 0.41
N ASP A 90 -12.51 -4.63 0.45
CA ASP A 90 -13.88 -4.20 0.22
C ASP A 90 -14.22 -4.22 -1.29
N PRO A 91 -15.30 -4.88 -1.73
CA PRO A 91 -15.64 -5.03 -3.15
C PRO A 91 -16.05 -3.72 -3.84
N GLU A 92 -16.28 -2.63 -3.10
CA GLU A 92 -16.63 -1.32 -3.65
C GLU A 92 -15.41 -0.42 -3.93
N LEU A 93 -14.19 -0.93 -3.72
CA LEU A 93 -12.94 -0.20 -3.92
C LEU A 93 -12.04 -0.88 -4.96
N ASP A 94 -11.23 -0.07 -5.65
CA ASP A 94 -10.23 -0.55 -6.59
C ASP A 94 -8.87 -0.69 -5.91
N TYR A 95 -8.18 -1.81 -6.16
CA TYR A 95 -6.87 -2.09 -5.58
C TYR A 95 -5.83 -2.28 -6.68
N ILE A 96 -4.68 -1.62 -6.56
CA ILE A 96 -3.57 -1.79 -7.50
C ILE A 96 -2.85 -3.13 -7.31
N ALA A 97 -2.88 -3.65 -6.08
CA ALA A 97 -2.28 -4.92 -5.67
C ALA A 97 -2.92 -5.45 -4.38
N THR A 98 -2.70 -6.75 -4.12
CA THR A 98 -2.72 -7.31 -2.76
C THR A 98 -1.28 -7.70 -2.46
N ILE A 99 -0.73 -7.20 -1.36
CA ILE A 99 0.62 -7.50 -0.91
C ILE A 99 0.52 -7.97 0.53
N TYR A 100 0.79 -9.26 0.75
CA TYR A 100 0.78 -9.84 2.08
C TYR A 100 1.88 -9.23 2.96
N HIS A 101 1.66 -9.18 4.27
CA HIS A 101 2.74 -8.79 5.18
C HIS A 101 3.88 -9.80 5.12
N GLY A 102 5.10 -9.27 5.10
CA GLY A 102 6.34 -10.03 5.18
C GLY A 102 6.98 -9.91 6.56
N ILE A 103 7.64 -10.99 6.99
CA ILE A 103 8.44 -11.01 8.22
C ILE A 103 9.92 -11.27 7.92
N ASP A 104 10.80 -10.83 8.82
CA ASP A 104 12.22 -11.19 8.77
C ASP A 104 12.42 -12.58 9.38
N LEU A 105 12.70 -13.55 8.53
CA LEU A 105 12.90 -14.95 8.90
C LEU A 105 14.07 -15.21 9.84
N SER A 106 15.04 -14.27 9.92
CA SER A 106 16.20 -14.38 10.81
C SER A 106 15.83 -14.13 12.28
N GLU A 107 14.69 -13.50 12.55
CA GLU A 107 14.20 -13.25 13.91
C GLU A 107 13.51 -14.49 14.53
N TYR A 108 13.21 -15.52 13.74
CA TYR A 108 12.44 -16.69 14.18
C TYR A 108 13.26 -17.98 14.15
N THR A 109 13.34 -18.63 15.31
CA THR A 109 13.97 -19.94 15.49
C THR A 109 13.10 -21.06 14.92
N PHE A 110 13.67 -21.92 14.07
CA PHE A 110 12.96 -23.10 13.60
C PHE A 110 12.98 -24.21 14.66
N GLY A 111 11.81 -24.57 15.19
CA GLY A 111 11.65 -25.71 16.11
C GLY A 111 11.39 -27.00 15.34
N GLU A 112 12.28 -27.99 15.42
CA GLU A 112 12.11 -29.28 14.72
C GLU A 112 11.10 -30.22 15.40
N ARG A 113 10.96 -30.12 16.72
CA ARG A 113 10.13 -31.03 17.52
C ARG A 113 8.91 -30.30 18.06
N PRO A 114 7.74 -30.95 18.11
CA PRO A 114 6.59 -30.37 18.78
C PRO A 114 6.90 -30.24 20.28
N GLY A 115 6.59 -29.09 20.87
CA GLY A 115 6.61 -28.97 22.33
C GLY A 115 5.31 -29.45 22.97
N GLU A 116 5.14 -29.14 24.26
CA GLU A 116 4.09 -29.77 25.09
C GLU A 116 2.84 -28.91 25.29
N TYR A 117 2.89 -27.61 24.95
CA TYR A 117 1.81 -26.66 25.19
C TYR A 117 1.16 -26.14 23.91
N LEU A 118 -0.14 -25.88 23.98
CA LEU A 118 -0.85 -25.03 23.04
C LEU A 118 -0.51 -23.57 23.33
N LEU A 119 -0.42 -22.75 22.29
CA LEU A 119 -0.13 -21.34 22.41
C LEU A 119 -1.32 -20.50 21.94
N PHE A 120 -1.70 -19.51 22.73
CA PHE A 120 -2.44 -18.35 22.27
C PHE A 120 -1.47 -17.17 22.22
N PHE A 121 -1.38 -16.52 21.07
CA PHE A 121 -0.49 -15.37 20.88
C PHE A 121 -1.22 -14.23 20.15
N GLY A 122 -1.47 -13.14 20.87
CA GLY A 122 -2.19 -11.98 20.34
C GLY A 122 -2.81 -11.11 21.43
N ARG A 123 -3.43 -10.00 21.03
CA ARG A 123 -4.17 -9.11 21.94
C ARG A 123 -5.28 -9.88 22.65
N ILE A 124 -5.41 -9.68 23.95
CA ILE A 124 -6.51 -10.25 24.73
C ILE A 124 -7.71 -9.33 24.57
N HIS A 125 -8.66 -9.79 23.77
CA HIS A 125 -9.89 -9.11 23.40
C HIS A 125 -10.95 -10.15 23.06
N ASN A 126 -12.23 -9.84 23.24
CA ASN A 126 -13.34 -10.77 23.01
C ASN A 126 -13.36 -11.37 21.58
N GLU A 127 -12.91 -10.62 20.59
CA GLU A 127 -12.85 -11.08 19.19
C GLU A 127 -11.65 -11.97 18.86
N LYS A 128 -10.65 -12.05 19.75
CA LYS A 128 -9.36 -12.69 19.46
C LYS A 128 -9.30 -14.17 19.81
N GLY A 129 -10.28 -14.72 20.54
CA GLY A 129 -10.41 -16.16 20.71
C GLY A 129 -9.75 -16.73 21.98
N THR A 130 -9.40 -15.91 22.96
CA THR A 130 -8.68 -16.37 24.17
C THR A 130 -9.51 -17.36 24.98
N ARG A 131 -10.82 -17.10 25.09
CA ARG A 131 -11.78 -17.98 25.79
C ARG A 131 -11.86 -19.34 25.11
N GLU A 132 -11.95 -19.35 23.78
CA GLU A 132 -12.00 -20.54 22.94
C GLU A 132 -10.71 -21.36 23.10
N ALA A 133 -9.55 -20.70 23.12
CA ALA A 133 -8.27 -21.36 23.34
C ALA A 133 -8.20 -22.06 24.71
N ILE A 134 -8.71 -21.43 25.78
CA ILE A 134 -8.81 -22.02 27.12
C ILE A 134 -9.71 -23.26 27.09
N GLU A 135 -10.86 -23.18 26.42
CA GLU A 135 -11.80 -24.30 26.34
C GLU A 135 -11.22 -25.48 25.55
N VAL A 136 -10.51 -25.22 24.44
CA VAL A 136 -9.75 -26.25 23.72
C VAL A 136 -8.72 -26.91 24.64
N ALA A 137 -7.95 -26.13 25.39
CA ALA A 137 -6.95 -26.65 26.31
C ALA A 137 -7.56 -27.55 27.40
N LYS A 138 -8.66 -27.11 28.03
CA LYS A 138 -9.39 -27.92 29.02
C LYS A 138 -9.90 -29.24 28.45
N ARG A 139 -10.54 -29.20 27.27
CA ARG A 139 -11.12 -30.40 26.63
C ARG A 139 -10.06 -31.38 26.12
N THR A 140 -8.89 -30.88 25.73
CA THR A 140 -7.78 -31.71 25.25
C THR A 140 -6.83 -32.15 26.36
N GLY A 141 -6.92 -31.54 27.54
CA GLY A 141 -6.02 -31.77 28.67
C GLY A 141 -4.60 -31.24 28.46
N LYS A 142 -4.35 -30.45 27.39
CA LYS A 142 -3.04 -29.86 27.11
C LYS A 142 -2.84 -28.57 27.92
N ARG A 143 -1.58 -28.30 28.25
CA ARG A 143 -1.18 -27.00 28.79
C ARG A 143 -1.40 -25.91 27.75
N LEU A 144 -1.90 -24.74 28.15
CA LEU A 144 -2.04 -23.53 27.35
C LEU A 144 -1.15 -22.44 27.92
N VAL A 145 -0.35 -21.83 27.04
CA VAL A 145 0.33 -20.58 27.33
C VAL A 145 -0.38 -19.45 26.57
N ILE A 146 -0.71 -18.38 27.28
CA ILE A 146 -1.38 -17.18 26.77
C ILE A 146 -0.38 -16.03 26.82
N ALA A 147 -0.09 -15.44 25.67
CA ALA A 147 0.86 -14.34 25.55
C ALA A 147 0.27 -13.18 24.73
N GLY A 148 0.38 -11.96 25.25
CA GLY A 148 -0.08 -10.73 24.61
C GLY A 148 -0.56 -9.65 25.58
N ILE A 149 -0.84 -8.47 25.01
CA ILE A 149 -1.31 -7.28 25.71
C ILE A 149 -2.80 -7.40 26.02
N ILE A 150 -3.20 -6.99 27.22
CA ILE A 150 -4.60 -6.85 27.61
C ILE A 150 -5.17 -5.60 26.94
N GLN A 151 -6.08 -5.79 25.98
CA GLN A 151 -6.78 -4.69 25.30
C GLN A 151 -8.19 -4.49 25.86
N ASP A 152 -8.82 -5.57 26.32
CA ASP A 152 -10.13 -5.59 26.96
C ASP A 152 -9.99 -6.17 28.37
N ASP A 153 -9.87 -5.28 29.37
CA ASP A 153 -9.70 -5.67 30.77
C ASP A 153 -10.93 -6.40 31.31
N GLU A 154 -12.15 -6.00 30.94
CA GLU A 154 -13.38 -6.66 31.38
C GLU A 154 -13.42 -8.12 30.88
N HIS A 155 -13.13 -8.33 29.60
CA HIS A 155 -13.03 -9.68 29.03
C HIS A 155 -11.94 -10.50 29.71
N PHE A 156 -10.76 -9.91 29.96
CA PHE A 156 -9.66 -10.61 30.62
C PHE A 156 -10.05 -11.06 32.05
N GLN A 157 -10.60 -10.16 32.86
CA GLN A 157 -11.03 -10.47 34.24
C GLN A 157 -12.15 -11.52 34.27
N ARG A 158 -13.10 -11.46 33.33
CA ARG A 158 -14.27 -12.35 33.33
C ARG A 158 -14.01 -13.72 32.72
N GLU A 159 -13.33 -13.78 31.58
CA GLU A 159 -13.24 -15.00 30.75
C GLU A 159 -11.86 -15.68 30.83
N VAL A 160 -10.82 -14.98 31.28
CA VAL A 160 -9.44 -15.50 31.28
C VAL A 160 -8.94 -15.76 32.70
N VAL A 161 -8.96 -14.76 33.58
CA VAL A 161 -8.43 -14.84 34.95
C VAL A 161 -8.97 -16.04 35.75
N PRO A 162 -10.27 -16.38 35.73
CA PRO A 162 -10.79 -17.51 36.51
C PRO A 162 -10.27 -18.88 36.09
N HIS A 163 -9.52 -18.95 34.98
CA HIS A 163 -8.98 -20.17 34.43
C HIS A 163 -7.46 -20.27 34.54
N ILE A 164 -6.77 -19.19 34.91
CA ILE A 164 -5.32 -19.19 35.11
C ILE A 164 -5.01 -19.92 36.42
N ASP A 165 -4.30 -21.05 36.33
CA ASP A 165 -3.87 -21.84 37.48
C ASP A 165 -2.34 -21.85 37.65
N GLY A 166 -1.60 -21.28 36.70
CA GLY A 166 -0.13 -21.22 36.72
C GLY A 166 0.56 -22.53 36.31
N GLU A 167 -0.20 -23.60 36.07
CA GLU A 167 0.33 -24.91 35.70
C GLU A 167 -0.17 -25.33 34.31
N ARG A 168 -1.49 -25.52 34.16
CA ARG A 168 -2.13 -25.92 32.90
C ARG A 168 -2.51 -24.73 32.05
N ILE A 169 -3.01 -23.64 32.63
CA ILE A 169 -3.33 -22.41 31.91
C ILE A 169 -2.47 -21.30 32.48
N VAL A 170 -1.56 -20.77 31.66
CA VAL A 170 -0.54 -19.83 32.10
C VAL A 170 -0.60 -18.57 31.25
N TYR A 171 -0.75 -17.41 31.89
CA TYR A 171 -0.60 -16.11 31.23
C TYR A 171 0.82 -15.58 31.49
N VAL A 172 1.54 -15.22 30.43
CA VAL A 172 2.94 -14.78 30.51
C VAL A 172 3.14 -13.29 30.19
N GLY A 173 2.05 -12.53 30.02
CA GLY A 173 2.15 -11.11 29.66
C GLY A 173 2.40 -10.89 28.16
N SER A 174 2.76 -9.65 27.83
CA SER A 174 3.26 -9.28 26.50
C SER A 174 4.71 -9.74 26.36
N VAL A 175 5.05 -10.38 25.24
CA VAL A 175 6.40 -10.89 24.97
C VAL A 175 6.95 -10.26 23.70
N GLY A 176 8.19 -9.80 23.76
CA GLY A 176 8.96 -9.29 22.62
C GLY A 176 10.01 -10.29 22.18
N PHE A 177 10.91 -9.87 21.30
CA PHE A 177 12.12 -10.64 21.03
C PHE A 177 13.15 -10.46 22.15
N PRO A 178 13.91 -11.52 22.50
CA PRO A 178 13.96 -12.84 21.85
C PRO A 178 12.90 -13.86 22.33
N GLU A 179 12.24 -13.64 23.47
CA GLU A 179 11.37 -14.63 24.14
C GLU A 179 10.21 -15.11 23.26
N LYS A 180 9.70 -14.23 22.38
CA LYS A 180 8.66 -14.55 21.38
C LYS A 180 9.09 -15.69 20.46
N ALA A 181 10.34 -15.70 19.99
CA ALA A 181 10.83 -16.72 19.07
C ALA A 181 10.90 -18.10 19.72
N ASP A 182 11.35 -18.16 20.98
CA ASP A 182 11.39 -19.40 21.76
C ASP A 182 9.98 -19.91 22.06
N LEU A 183 9.07 -19.00 22.43
CA LEU A 183 7.68 -19.34 22.73
C LEU A 183 6.94 -19.90 21.50
N LEU A 184 7.15 -19.30 20.33
CA LEU A 184 6.54 -19.79 19.09
C LEU A 184 7.15 -21.12 18.67
N SER A 185 8.48 -21.24 18.63
CA SER A 185 9.18 -22.45 18.15
C SER A 185 8.97 -23.68 19.04
N SER A 186 8.73 -23.48 20.34
CA SER A 186 8.51 -24.54 21.32
C SER A 186 7.04 -24.89 21.53
N ALA A 187 6.11 -24.27 20.80
CA ALA A 187 4.68 -24.59 20.91
C ALA A 187 4.34 -25.90 20.16
N TYR A 188 3.39 -26.65 20.74
CA TYR A 188 2.74 -27.79 20.08
C TYR A 188 1.96 -27.32 18.84
N ALA A 189 1.11 -26.31 19.03
CA ALA A 189 0.38 -25.61 17.99
C ALA A 189 -0.03 -24.21 18.47
N LEU A 190 -0.18 -23.26 17.55
CA LEU A 190 -0.85 -21.99 17.79
C LEU A 190 -2.36 -22.17 17.63
N LEU A 191 -3.14 -21.64 18.57
CA LEU A 191 -4.59 -21.51 18.47
C LEU A 191 -4.95 -20.09 18.02
N HIS A 192 -5.35 -19.93 16.76
CA HIS A 192 -5.79 -18.66 16.16
C HIS A 192 -7.32 -18.67 15.95
N LEU A 193 -8.06 -18.81 17.06
CA LEU A 193 -9.51 -19.04 17.07
C LEU A 193 -10.31 -17.74 17.08
N VAL A 194 -9.99 -16.84 16.16
CA VAL A 194 -10.62 -15.52 16.06
C VAL A 194 -12.12 -15.59 15.74
N ASN A 195 -12.85 -14.59 16.22
CA ASN A 195 -14.30 -14.45 16.08
C ASN A 195 -14.71 -13.32 15.11
N PHE A 196 -13.75 -12.71 14.42
CA PHE A 196 -13.96 -11.64 13.46
C PHE A 196 -13.22 -11.96 12.14
N GLU A 197 -13.51 -11.21 11.09
CA GLU A 197 -12.80 -11.34 9.81
C GLU A 197 -11.38 -10.78 9.97
N GLU A 198 -10.40 -11.67 10.13
CA GLU A 198 -8.99 -11.31 10.32
C GLU A 198 -8.40 -10.73 9.03
N PRO A 199 -7.89 -9.48 9.02
CA PRO A 199 -7.29 -8.86 7.83
C PRO A 199 -6.06 -9.60 7.30
N PHE A 200 -5.24 -10.13 8.19
CA PHE A 200 -4.07 -10.95 7.83
C PHE A 200 -3.76 -11.94 8.95
N GLY A 201 -3.25 -11.47 10.10
CA GLY A 201 -2.92 -12.33 11.24
C GLY A 201 -1.43 -12.70 11.27
N LEU A 202 -0.58 -11.74 11.62
CA LEU A 202 0.87 -11.91 11.74
C LEU A 202 1.27 -13.08 12.65
N SER A 203 0.57 -13.29 13.77
CA SER A 203 0.82 -14.38 14.70
C SER A 203 0.83 -15.76 14.03
N MET A 204 -0.01 -15.97 13.01
CA MET A 204 -0.02 -17.22 12.26
C MET A 204 1.26 -17.37 11.44
N VAL A 205 1.67 -16.34 10.71
CA VAL A 205 2.89 -16.36 9.90
C VAL A 205 4.13 -16.53 10.78
N GLU A 206 4.18 -15.86 11.92
CA GLU A 206 5.25 -15.97 12.91
C GLU A 206 5.35 -17.40 13.51
N ALA A 207 4.21 -18.03 13.81
CA ALA A 207 4.16 -19.41 14.26
C ALA A 207 4.65 -20.37 13.16
N LEU A 208 4.14 -20.23 11.94
CA LEU A 208 4.55 -21.05 10.79
C LEU A 208 6.05 -20.90 10.50
N ALA A 209 6.58 -19.68 10.60
CA ALA A 209 8.00 -19.40 10.46
C ALA A 209 8.83 -20.09 11.54
N SER A 210 8.27 -20.28 12.73
CA SER A 210 8.93 -21.02 13.82
C SER A 210 8.74 -22.55 13.68
N GLY A 211 8.11 -22.99 12.59
CA GLY A 211 7.73 -24.39 12.33
C GLY A 211 6.47 -24.83 13.04
N THR A 212 5.77 -23.95 13.75
CA THR A 212 4.62 -24.29 14.59
C THR A 212 3.33 -24.34 13.78
N PRO A 213 2.63 -25.50 13.75
CA PRO A 213 1.34 -25.61 13.10
C PRO A 213 0.29 -24.71 13.73
N VAL A 214 -0.64 -24.22 12.92
CA VAL A 214 -1.72 -23.33 13.38
C VAL A 214 -3.08 -24.03 13.27
N ILE A 215 -3.91 -23.91 14.30
CA ILE A 215 -5.33 -24.24 14.22
C ILE A 215 -6.10 -22.93 14.20
N GLY A 216 -6.73 -22.61 13.07
CA GLY A 216 -7.38 -21.33 12.84
C GLY A 216 -8.85 -21.46 12.45
N ASN A 217 -9.70 -20.57 12.96
CA ASN A 217 -11.09 -20.49 12.49
C ASN A 217 -11.14 -20.01 11.04
N ARG A 218 -12.04 -20.56 10.22
CA ARG A 218 -12.26 -20.14 8.83
C ARG A 218 -12.86 -18.73 8.72
N ARG A 219 -12.06 -17.70 8.99
CA ARG A 219 -12.44 -16.28 8.92
C ARG A 219 -11.33 -15.43 8.32
N GLY A 220 -11.72 -14.40 7.57
CA GLY A 220 -10.80 -13.46 6.92
C GLY A 220 -9.68 -14.17 6.15
N ALA A 221 -8.45 -13.73 6.38
CA ALA A 221 -7.24 -14.22 5.72
C ALA A 221 -6.74 -15.59 6.22
N VAL A 222 -7.40 -16.24 7.20
CA VAL A 222 -6.95 -17.54 7.71
C VAL A 222 -6.80 -18.59 6.59
N PRO A 223 -7.75 -18.74 5.64
CA PRO A 223 -7.61 -19.67 4.51
C PRO A 223 -6.61 -19.22 3.43
N GLU A 224 -6.18 -17.96 3.45
CA GLU A 224 -5.12 -17.46 2.55
C GLU A 224 -3.73 -17.79 3.14
N ILE A 225 -3.61 -17.81 4.46
CA ILE A 225 -2.35 -18.07 5.15
C ILE A 225 -2.15 -19.57 5.40
N LEU A 226 -3.18 -20.29 5.82
CA LEU A 226 -3.09 -21.70 6.16
C LEU A 226 -3.38 -22.60 4.96
N GLU A 227 -2.56 -23.64 4.80
CA GLU A 227 -2.82 -24.75 3.89
C GLU A 227 -3.36 -25.91 4.74
N ASP A 228 -4.68 -26.16 4.67
CA ASP A 228 -5.36 -27.15 5.53
C ASP A 228 -4.74 -28.55 5.39
N GLY A 229 -4.38 -29.15 6.54
CA GLY A 229 -3.71 -30.44 6.61
C GLY A 229 -2.22 -30.42 6.27
N LYS A 230 -1.64 -29.28 5.87
CA LYS A 230 -0.21 -29.14 5.51
C LYS A 230 0.56 -28.20 6.43
N THR A 231 0.01 -27.02 6.74
CA THR A 231 0.64 -26.06 7.67
C THR A 231 -0.12 -25.94 8.99
N GLY A 232 -1.25 -26.64 9.10
CA GLY A 232 -2.19 -26.47 10.20
C GLY A 232 -3.55 -27.05 9.85
N PHE A 233 -4.57 -26.61 10.57
CA PHE A 233 -5.95 -26.98 10.32
C PHE A 233 -6.87 -25.77 10.33
N ILE A 234 -7.73 -25.70 9.32
CA ILE A 234 -8.80 -24.70 9.24
C ILE A 234 -10.07 -25.33 9.79
N VAL A 235 -10.63 -24.73 10.84
CA VAL A 235 -11.78 -25.26 11.58
C VAL A 235 -12.98 -24.32 11.51
N ASN A 236 -14.18 -24.87 11.66
CA ASN A 236 -15.45 -24.11 11.67
C ASN A 236 -16.14 -24.12 13.04
N SER A 237 -15.65 -24.90 13.99
CA SER A 237 -16.20 -25.01 15.33
C SER A 237 -15.13 -25.32 16.37
N LEU A 238 -15.47 -25.07 17.63
CA LEU A 238 -14.65 -25.43 18.77
C LEU A 238 -14.45 -26.95 18.85
N GLU A 239 -15.48 -27.73 18.53
CA GLU A 239 -15.44 -29.19 18.50
C GLU A 239 -14.41 -29.71 17.48
N GLU A 240 -14.40 -29.12 16.28
CA GLU A 240 -13.38 -29.41 15.27
C GLU A 240 -11.99 -29.01 15.78
N ALA A 241 -11.83 -27.84 16.41
CA ALA A 241 -10.54 -27.42 16.97
C ALA A 241 -9.99 -28.46 17.98
N VAL A 242 -10.83 -28.95 18.89
CA VAL A 242 -10.47 -30.00 19.87
C VAL A 242 -10.06 -31.31 19.18
N GLU A 243 -10.76 -31.71 18.12
CA GLU A 243 -10.40 -32.88 17.34
C GLU A 243 -9.04 -32.70 16.65
N ARG A 244 -8.82 -31.54 16.01
CA ARG A 244 -7.61 -31.24 15.25
C ARG A 244 -6.37 -31.13 16.11
N VAL A 245 -6.48 -30.71 17.37
CA VAL A 245 -5.36 -30.77 18.32
C VAL A 245 -4.76 -32.17 18.40
N LYS A 246 -5.55 -33.25 18.30
CA LYS A 246 -5.05 -34.63 18.36
C LYS A 246 -4.22 -35.03 17.13
N ARG A 247 -4.40 -34.30 16.03
CA ARG A 247 -3.82 -34.56 14.70
C ARG A 247 -2.66 -33.64 14.35
N VAL A 248 -2.33 -32.65 15.18
CA VAL A 248 -1.21 -31.72 14.94
C VAL A 248 0.12 -32.43 14.68
N LYS A 249 0.35 -33.58 15.32
CA LYS A 249 1.54 -34.42 15.07
C LYS A 249 1.68 -34.95 13.64
N GLU A 250 0.62 -34.89 12.84
CA GLU A 250 0.62 -35.26 11.42
C GLU A 250 1.20 -34.14 10.54
N ILE A 251 1.27 -32.91 11.05
CA ILE A 251 1.75 -31.75 10.31
C ILE A 251 3.28 -31.70 10.32
N ASP A 252 3.87 -31.57 9.13
CA ASP A 252 5.30 -31.34 8.99
C ASP A 252 5.66 -29.88 9.32
N ARG A 253 6.47 -29.71 10.36
CA ARG A 253 6.96 -28.40 10.80
C ARG A 253 7.84 -27.74 9.73
N ARG A 254 8.59 -28.51 8.94
CA ARG A 254 9.37 -27.97 7.81
C ARG A 254 8.45 -27.43 6.73
N ALA A 255 7.33 -28.08 6.46
CA ALA A 255 6.32 -27.56 5.52
C ALA A 255 5.71 -26.23 6.00
N CYS A 256 5.53 -26.06 7.32
CA CYS A 256 5.11 -24.78 7.90
C CYS A 256 6.11 -23.66 7.59
N ARG A 257 7.40 -23.90 7.86
CA ARG A 257 8.48 -22.94 7.58
C ARG A 257 8.58 -22.62 6.09
N ALA A 258 8.60 -23.66 5.24
CA ALA A 258 8.73 -23.51 3.79
C ALA A 258 7.59 -22.68 3.18
N SER A 259 6.36 -22.83 3.69
CA SER A 259 5.21 -22.04 3.24
C SER A 259 5.38 -20.54 3.50
N VAL A 260 6.06 -20.15 4.58
CA VAL A 260 6.41 -18.75 4.87
C VAL A 260 7.56 -18.27 3.99
N GLU A 261 8.60 -19.07 3.82
CA GLU A 261 9.75 -18.77 2.94
C GLU A 261 9.31 -18.48 1.49
N GLU A 262 8.27 -19.15 1.02
CA GLU A 262 7.73 -18.96 -0.32
C GLU A 262 6.87 -17.69 -0.45
N ARG A 263 6.12 -17.32 0.60
CA ARG A 263 4.97 -16.39 0.47
C ARG A 263 5.00 -15.15 1.33
N PHE A 264 5.66 -15.18 2.49
CA PHE A 264 5.50 -14.16 3.53
C PHE A 264 6.83 -13.63 4.07
N THR A 265 7.84 -13.55 3.21
CA THR A 265 9.13 -12.94 3.57
C THR A 265 9.09 -11.42 3.42
N ARG A 266 9.85 -10.70 4.26
CA ARG A 266 10.03 -9.26 4.15
C ARG A 266 10.49 -8.85 2.75
N ASP A 267 11.46 -9.56 2.19
CA ASP A 267 12.07 -9.22 0.90
C ASP A 267 11.05 -9.32 -0.24
N ARG A 268 10.23 -10.38 -0.25
CA ARG A 268 9.13 -10.50 -1.22
C ARG A 268 8.12 -9.36 -1.11
N MET A 269 7.69 -9.04 0.12
CA MET A 269 6.77 -7.91 0.36
C MET A 269 7.38 -6.60 -0.18
N VAL A 270 8.67 -6.35 0.10
CA VAL A 270 9.39 -5.15 -0.36
C VAL A 270 9.44 -5.11 -1.89
N ASP A 271 9.81 -6.20 -2.55
CA ASP A 271 9.88 -6.28 -4.01
C ASP A 271 8.51 -6.00 -4.65
N GLU A 272 7.43 -6.56 -4.10
CA GLU A 272 6.07 -6.31 -4.58
C GLU A 272 5.65 -4.83 -4.41
N TYR A 273 6.03 -4.17 -3.30
CA TYR A 273 5.78 -2.73 -3.12
C TYR A 273 6.61 -1.88 -4.06
N VAL A 274 7.88 -2.23 -4.30
CA VAL A 274 8.74 -1.52 -5.26
C VAL A 274 8.12 -1.56 -6.66
N GLU A 275 7.53 -2.67 -7.07
CA GLU A 275 6.81 -2.76 -8.35
C GLU A 275 5.54 -1.89 -8.37
N VAL A 276 4.79 -1.82 -7.26
CA VAL A 276 3.67 -0.87 -7.13
C VAL A 276 4.15 0.57 -7.27
N TYR A 277 5.24 0.94 -6.59
CA TYR A 277 5.81 2.28 -6.67
C TYR A 277 6.23 2.62 -8.10
N LYS A 278 6.93 1.73 -8.80
CA LYS A 278 7.29 1.94 -10.22
C LYS A 278 6.05 2.16 -11.09
N ARG A 279 5.03 1.31 -10.96
CA ARG A 279 3.77 1.44 -11.70
C ARG A 279 3.07 2.78 -11.44
N VAL A 280 3.09 3.25 -10.19
CA VAL A 280 2.48 4.52 -9.79
C VAL A 280 3.28 5.72 -10.31
N ALA A 281 4.61 5.67 -10.24
CA ALA A 281 5.50 6.71 -10.77
C ALA A 281 5.41 6.81 -12.30
N GLU A 282 5.30 5.68 -13.00
CA GLU A 282 5.22 5.62 -14.47
C GLU A 282 3.81 5.89 -15.02
N GLY A 283 2.78 5.46 -14.30
CA GLY A 283 1.38 5.43 -14.74
C GLY A 283 0.44 6.38 -14.01
N GLY A 284 0.97 7.35 -13.26
CA GLY A 284 0.23 8.24 -12.35
C GLY A 284 -1.22 8.54 -12.78
N LEU A 285 -2.17 8.19 -11.91
CA LEU A 285 -3.61 8.42 -12.09
C LEU A 285 -3.86 9.90 -12.42
N GLY A 286 -4.08 10.19 -13.70
CA GLY A 286 -4.86 11.33 -14.19
C GLY A 286 -4.56 12.73 -13.65
N ARG A 287 -3.36 13.03 -13.12
CA ARG A 287 -3.00 14.39 -12.69
C ARG A 287 -1.65 14.79 -13.27
N ALA A 288 -1.75 15.73 -14.21
CA ALA A 288 -0.72 16.20 -15.12
C ALA A 288 -0.06 15.09 -15.96
N LYS A 289 -0.60 14.82 -17.16
CA LYS A 289 0.06 13.94 -18.15
C LYS A 289 1.44 14.53 -18.49
N ARG A 290 2.49 13.93 -17.93
CA ARG A 290 3.88 14.22 -18.27
C ARG A 290 4.32 13.29 -19.37
N GLY A 291 4.93 13.83 -20.42
CA GLY A 291 5.51 13.03 -21.50
C GLY A 291 6.95 13.43 -21.74
N LEU A 292 7.89 12.50 -21.54
CA LEU A 292 9.27 12.68 -21.97
C LEU A 292 9.38 12.41 -23.48
N ARG A 293 10.21 13.18 -24.16
CA ARG A 293 10.47 13.09 -25.60
C ARG A 293 11.98 13.27 -25.87
N PRO A 294 12.51 12.78 -26.99
CA PRO A 294 13.93 12.95 -27.31
C PRO A 294 14.40 14.42 -27.37
N TRP A 295 13.48 15.36 -27.65
CA TRP A 295 13.76 16.80 -27.65
C TRP A 295 13.62 17.47 -26.27
N GLY A 296 13.10 16.79 -25.25
CA GLY A 296 12.80 17.36 -23.93
C GLY A 296 11.58 16.71 -23.29
N GLY A 297 10.54 17.49 -22.97
CA GLY A 297 9.30 16.93 -22.44
C GLY A 297 8.19 17.95 -22.30
N PHE A 298 7.01 17.47 -21.92
CA PHE A 298 5.87 18.32 -21.61
C PHE A 298 5.15 17.86 -20.33
N LEU A 299 4.39 18.79 -19.76
CA LEU A 299 3.47 18.58 -18.65
C LEU A 299 2.13 19.24 -19.02
N VAL A 300 1.04 18.47 -19.03
CA VAL A 300 -0.31 19.06 -19.13
C VAL A 300 -0.64 19.72 -17.80
N LEU A 301 -0.78 21.05 -17.80
CA LEU A 301 -1.11 21.85 -16.62
C LEU A 301 -2.62 21.81 -16.33
N GLU A 302 -3.44 21.86 -17.37
CA GLU A 302 -4.90 21.89 -17.27
C GLU A 302 -5.53 21.39 -18.59
N GLU A 303 -6.69 20.74 -18.50
CA GLU A 303 -7.49 20.31 -19.64
C GLU A 303 -8.97 20.42 -19.28
N GLY A 304 -9.76 20.99 -20.18
CA GLY A 304 -11.20 21.16 -20.01
C GLY A 304 -11.93 21.17 -21.35
N GLU A 305 -13.22 21.49 -21.32
CA GLU A 305 -14.02 21.54 -22.55
C GLU A 305 -13.47 22.61 -23.51
N GLY A 306 -12.94 22.16 -24.65
CA GLY A 306 -12.44 23.03 -25.71
C GLY A 306 -11.03 23.58 -25.52
N TYR A 307 -10.31 23.25 -24.43
CA TYR A 307 -8.95 23.75 -24.21
C TYR A 307 -8.01 22.75 -23.51
N LYS A 308 -6.70 22.95 -23.72
CA LYS A 308 -5.62 22.22 -23.05
C LYS A 308 -4.41 23.12 -22.89
N VAL A 309 -3.84 23.19 -21.70
CA VAL A 309 -2.66 24.00 -21.38
C VAL A 309 -1.49 23.07 -21.08
N LYS A 310 -0.35 23.29 -21.72
CA LYS A 310 0.88 22.53 -21.49
C LYS A 310 2.04 23.44 -21.15
N ARG A 311 2.89 22.97 -20.25
CA ARG A 311 4.27 23.42 -20.08
C ARG A 311 5.17 22.53 -20.94
N ILE A 312 5.95 23.10 -21.86
CA ILE A 312 6.83 22.36 -22.77
C ILE A 312 8.26 22.84 -22.60
N GLU A 313 9.17 21.88 -22.41
CA GLU A 313 10.61 22.08 -22.27
C GLU A 313 11.33 21.45 -23.45
N VAL A 314 12.16 22.23 -24.15
CA VAL A 314 12.93 21.78 -25.31
C VAL A 314 14.41 22.07 -25.08
N LYS A 315 15.25 21.03 -25.17
CA LYS A 315 16.69 21.14 -24.98
C LYS A 315 17.32 21.92 -26.15
N LYS A 316 18.35 22.71 -25.87
CA LYS A 316 19.12 23.44 -26.89
C LYS A 316 19.50 22.55 -28.08
N GLY A 317 19.27 23.06 -29.30
CA GLY A 317 19.56 22.37 -30.56
C GLY A 317 18.59 21.23 -30.89
N ARG A 318 17.49 21.08 -30.14
CA ARG A 318 16.41 20.14 -30.43
C ARG A 318 15.17 20.88 -30.92
N ARG A 319 14.31 20.16 -31.64
CA ARG A 319 13.08 20.69 -32.21
C ARG A 319 11.94 19.70 -32.11
N LEU A 320 10.73 20.23 -32.07
CA LEU A 320 9.51 19.43 -32.26
C LEU A 320 9.40 19.01 -33.74
N SER A 321 8.51 18.08 -34.06
CA SER A 321 8.22 17.71 -35.45
C SER A 321 7.65 18.90 -36.22
N TYR A 322 7.87 18.96 -37.54
CA TYR A 322 7.05 19.83 -38.39
C TYR A 322 5.70 19.20 -38.57
N GLN A 323 4.66 19.87 -38.11
CA GLN A 323 3.35 19.27 -37.96
C GLN A 323 2.23 20.26 -38.25
N ARG A 324 1.01 19.74 -38.41
CA ARG A 324 -0.22 20.55 -38.42
C ARG A 324 -1.32 19.87 -37.63
N HIS A 325 -2.32 20.66 -37.26
CA HIS A 325 -3.53 20.19 -36.57
C HIS A 325 -4.77 20.61 -37.35
N ARG A 326 -5.74 19.70 -37.52
CA ARG A 326 -6.95 19.98 -38.32
C ARG A 326 -8.09 20.51 -37.46
N ARG A 327 -8.05 20.26 -36.15
CA ARG A 327 -9.17 20.55 -35.23
C ARG A 327 -8.83 21.50 -34.09
N ARG A 328 -7.57 21.97 -34.01
CA ARG A 328 -7.14 22.94 -33.00
C ARG A 328 -6.21 24.03 -33.54
N SER A 329 -6.29 25.20 -32.90
CA SER A 329 -5.27 26.25 -32.95
C SER A 329 -4.46 26.23 -31.67
N GLU A 330 -3.30 26.87 -31.69
CA GLU A 330 -2.40 26.93 -30.53
C GLU A 330 -1.94 28.37 -30.29
N HIS A 331 -1.59 28.66 -29.05
CA HIS A 331 -0.92 29.90 -28.65
C HIS A 331 0.29 29.51 -27.82
N TRP A 332 1.47 29.99 -28.20
CA TRP A 332 2.72 29.69 -27.52
C TRP A 332 3.27 30.95 -26.87
N PHE A 333 3.57 30.89 -25.57
CA PHE A 333 4.20 31.97 -24.81
C PHE A 333 5.55 31.51 -24.25
N VAL A 334 6.64 32.19 -24.62
CA VAL A 334 7.99 31.81 -24.19
C VAL A 334 8.26 32.34 -22.78
N VAL A 335 8.38 31.43 -21.81
CA VAL A 335 8.66 31.74 -20.41
C VAL A 335 10.15 31.95 -20.18
N GLU A 336 10.98 31.15 -20.86
CA GLU A 336 12.44 31.21 -20.75
C GLU A 336 13.11 30.72 -22.03
N GLY A 337 14.28 31.27 -22.33
CA GLY A 337 15.11 30.89 -23.47
C GLY A 337 14.75 31.62 -24.76
N LYS A 338 15.22 31.03 -25.86
CA LYS A 338 15.10 31.57 -27.22
C LYS A 338 14.84 30.44 -28.21
N ALA A 339 13.93 30.68 -29.15
CA ALA A 339 13.51 29.69 -30.14
C ALA A 339 13.40 30.26 -31.55
N LEU A 340 13.51 29.37 -32.53
CA LEU A 340 13.10 29.60 -33.91
C LEU A 340 11.75 28.89 -34.12
N CYS A 341 10.70 29.67 -34.35
CA CYS A 341 9.37 29.17 -34.69
C CYS A 341 9.19 29.25 -36.21
N THR A 342 8.81 28.14 -36.84
CA THR A 342 8.47 28.10 -38.27
C THR A 342 6.96 27.96 -38.40
N ILE A 343 6.30 28.81 -39.19
CA ILE A 343 4.86 28.72 -39.52
C ILE A 343 4.69 28.88 -41.02
N ASP A 344 4.14 27.86 -41.69
CA ASP A 344 3.97 27.78 -43.15
C ASP A 344 5.24 28.17 -43.93
N GLY A 345 6.39 27.72 -43.42
CA GLY A 345 7.72 27.98 -43.98
C GLY A 345 8.32 29.35 -43.65
N LYS A 346 7.60 30.23 -42.94
CA LYS A 346 8.14 31.51 -42.44
C LYS A 346 8.75 31.32 -41.06
N GLU A 347 9.95 31.86 -40.87
CA GLU A 347 10.68 31.76 -39.62
C GLU A 347 10.55 33.03 -38.77
N VAL A 348 10.28 32.86 -37.49
CA VAL A 348 10.16 33.92 -36.49
C VAL A 348 10.99 33.52 -35.28
N ILE A 349 11.90 34.38 -34.85
CA ILE A 349 12.63 34.20 -33.60
C ILE A 349 11.73 34.66 -32.45
N LEU A 350 11.59 33.83 -31.42
CA LEU A 350 10.90 34.16 -30.18
C LEU A 350 11.87 34.15 -29.02
N CYS A 351 11.82 35.19 -28.20
CA CYS A 351 12.58 35.36 -26.96
C CYS A 351 11.65 35.31 -25.74
N LYS A 352 12.24 35.19 -24.55
CA LYS A 352 11.52 35.29 -23.28
C LYS A 352 10.56 36.49 -23.25
N GLY A 353 9.29 36.22 -22.91
CA GLY A 353 8.21 37.20 -22.82
C GLY A 353 7.42 37.41 -24.12
N GLU A 354 7.86 36.82 -25.23
CA GLU A 354 7.16 36.90 -26.52
C GLU A 354 6.21 35.72 -26.72
N SER A 355 5.23 35.92 -27.60
CA SER A 355 4.24 34.90 -27.94
C SER A 355 3.97 34.83 -29.42
N ILE A 356 3.42 33.70 -29.86
CA ILE A 356 2.93 33.51 -31.22
C ILE A 356 1.64 32.70 -31.22
N ASP A 357 0.71 33.07 -32.08
CA ASP A 357 -0.47 32.26 -32.38
C ASP A 357 -0.20 31.35 -33.59
N ILE A 358 -0.58 30.10 -33.46
CA ILE A 358 -0.55 29.08 -34.51
C ILE A 358 -1.98 28.89 -35.02
N PRO A 359 -2.33 29.37 -36.23
CA PRO A 359 -3.66 29.20 -36.78
C PRO A 359 -4.02 27.73 -37.01
N LEU A 360 -5.32 27.43 -36.97
CA LEU A 360 -5.86 26.12 -37.32
C LEU A 360 -5.39 25.70 -38.73
N GLY A 361 -4.83 24.51 -38.86
CA GLY A 361 -4.34 23.97 -40.14
C GLY A 361 -2.96 24.44 -40.58
N ALA A 362 -2.36 25.44 -39.91
CA ALA A 362 -1.03 25.92 -40.23
C ALA A 362 0.04 24.86 -39.95
N LYS A 363 1.02 24.75 -40.85
CA LYS A 363 2.18 23.87 -40.65
C LYS A 363 3.17 24.58 -39.76
N HIS A 364 3.57 24.00 -38.65
CA HIS A 364 4.38 24.68 -37.66
C HIS A 364 5.38 23.77 -36.95
N ARG A 365 6.43 24.38 -36.37
CA ARG A 365 7.46 23.74 -35.53
C ARG A 365 8.15 24.79 -34.69
N ILE A 366 8.68 24.38 -33.54
CA ILE A 366 9.61 25.18 -32.75
C ILE A 366 10.93 24.44 -32.55
N GLU A 367 12.02 25.18 -32.71
CA GLU A 367 13.40 24.74 -32.49
C GLU A 367 14.05 25.60 -31.39
N ALA A 368 14.70 24.94 -30.44
CA ALA A 368 15.34 25.58 -29.31
C ALA A 368 16.74 26.09 -29.67
N ILE A 369 16.92 27.41 -29.74
CA ILE A 369 18.25 28.05 -29.91
C ILE A 369 19.03 28.01 -28.58
N GLU A 370 18.30 28.19 -27.48
CA GLU A 370 18.74 27.97 -26.09
C GLU A 370 17.82 26.94 -25.43
N ASN A 371 18.12 26.48 -24.21
CA ASN A 371 17.13 25.68 -23.47
C ASN A 371 15.85 26.50 -23.35
N LEU A 372 14.75 25.92 -23.81
CA LEU A 372 13.50 26.63 -24.03
C LEU A 372 12.44 26.08 -23.08
N LEU A 373 11.72 27.00 -22.44
CA LEU A 373 10.49 26.73 -21.72
C LEU A 373 9.39 27.61 -22.28
N PHE A 374 8.30 27.00 -22.76
CA PHE A 374 7.13 27.75 -23.23
C PHE A 374 5.82 27.12 -22.75
N ILE A 375 4.79 27.94 -22.66
CA ILE A 375 3.42 27.50 -22.40
C ILE A 375 2.68 27.41 -23.73
N GLU A 376 2.07 26.27 -23.99
CA GLU A 376 1.18 26.03 -25.12
C GLU A 376 -0.26 26.00 -24.64
N VAL A 377 -1.10 26.85 -25.21
CA VAL A 377 -2.55 26.84 -25.02
C VAL A 377 -3.21 26.36 -26.31
N GLN A 378 -3.77 25.16 -26.27
CA GLN A 378 -4.53 24.58 -27.36
C GLN A 378 -6.01 24.94 -27.23
N ARG A 379 -6.66 25.29 -28.35
CA ARG A 379 -8.09 25.61 -28.42
C ARG A 379 -8.73 24.92 -29.61
N GLY A 380 -9.84 24.22 -29.42
CA GLY A 380 -10.51 23.52 -30.52
C GLY A 380 -11.56 22.51 -30.09
N SER A 381 -12.27 21.94 -31.06
CA SER A 381 -13.31 20.92 -30.82
C SER A 381 -12.74 19.53 -30.49
N TYR A 382 -11.44 19.31 -30.71
CA TYR A 382 -10.75 18.06 -30.42
C TYR A 382 -9.25 18.27 -30.19
N LEU A 383 -8.70 17.72 -29.10
CA LEU A 383 -7.33 17.97 -28.62
C LEU A 383 -6.49 16.70 -28.43
N GLY A 384 -6.84 15.62 -29.13
CA GLY A 384 -6.11 14.35 -29.12
C GLY A 384 -4.76 14.41 -29.82
N GLU A 385 -3.87 13.44 -29.56
CA GLU A 385 -2.58 13.30 -30.25
C GLU A 385 -2.74 12.80 -31.70
N ASP A 386 -3.86 12.17 -32.03
CA ASP A 386 -4.24 11.68 -33.36
C ASP A 386 -4.62 12.80 -34.35
N ASP A 387 -4.85 14.03 -33.86
CA ASP A 387 -4.97 15.23 -34.72
C ASP A 387 -3.60 15.78 -35.16
N VAL A 388 -2.49 15.18 -34.73
CA VAL A 388 -1.14 15.58 -35.10
C VAL A 388 -0.74 14.91 -36.41
N GLU A 389 -0.76 15.66 -37.50
CA GLU A 389 -0.21 15.23 -38.79
C GLU A 389 1.24 15.70 -38.90
N ARG A 390 2.20 14.76 -38.89
CA ARG A 390 3.63 15.05 -39.00
C ARG A 390 4.07 15.04 -40.45
N LEU A 391 4.82 16.07 -40.83
CA LEU A 391 5.35 16.28 -42.18
C LEU A 391 6.86 16.01 -42.23
N GLU A 392 7.57 16.38 -41.16
CA GLU A 392 8.99 16.10 -40.98
C GLU A 392 9.25 15.78 -39.50
N ASP A 393 10.02 14.73 -39.22
CA ASP A 393 10.34 14.33 -37.86
C ASP A 393 11.75 13.76 -37.77
N ASP A 394 12.54 14.26 -36.81
CA ASP A 394 13.92 13.81 -36.58
C ASP A 394 13.99 12.40 -35.94
N PHE A 395 12.84 11.79 -35.63
CA PHE A 395 12.74 10.56 -34.86
C PHE A 395 11.93 9.47 -35.58
N GLY A 396 11.66 9.63 -36.88
CA GLY A 396 11.08 8.59 -37.73
C GLY A 396 9.59 8.30 -37.51
N ARG A 397 8.81 9.26 -37.00
CA ARG A 397 7.37 9.10 -36.68
C ARG A 397 6.43 9.72 -37.74
N VAL A 398 6.88 9.81 -38.99
CA VAL A 398 6.10 10.35 -40.12
C VAL A 398 5.03 9.36 -40.55
#